data_AF-A0A6N2HQ59-F1
#
_entry.id   AF-A0A6N2HQ59-F1
#
_cell.length_a   1.000
_cell.length_b   1.000
_cell.length_c   1.000
_cell.angle_alpha   90.00
_cell.angle_beta   90.00
_cell.angle_gamma   90.00
#
_symmetry.space_group_name_H-M   'P 1'
#
loop_
_entity.id
_entity.type
_entity.pdbx_description
1 polymer ?
#
loop_
_entity_poly.entity_id
_entity_poly.type
_entity_poly.pdbx_seq_one_letter_code
_entity_poly.pdbx_strand_id
1 'polypeptide(L)'
;MANRSYLYSTSTPPDSDSNPKKIRCISEHNWSIPLAHQLLVGRGTTRVPSMIWNLRIGIAADFDGGATLLGDLLRVVGQGLQGDSEFAECVARTTAHLEKQRDRFFVLETGEIVSLQEDEDPEEAVEYLVTREIPDAVARAEAAIAGNDDAWLASVRKDWRDHFASFYSDALYFSFPEE
;
A
#
# COMPACT_ATOMS: atom_id res chain seq x y z
N MET A 1 8.10 3.76 20.11
CA MET A 1 7.65 2.92 18.98
C MET A 1 6.95 3.85 18.01
N ALA A 2 7.22 3.74 16.72
CA ALA A 2 6.49 4.49 15.69
C ALA A 2 5.35 3.61 15.20
N ASN A 3 4.16 4.18 15.04
CA ASN A 3 3.00 3.48 14.51
C ASN A 3 3.18 3.34 12.98
N ARG A 4 2.87 2.16 12.43
CA ARG A 4 3.17 1.82 11.05
C ARG A 4 2.03 1.12 10.34
N SER A 5 1.95 1.38 9.04
CA SER A 5 1.27 0.49 8.11
C SER A 5 2.26 -0.57 7.61
N TYR A 6 1.81 -1.82 7.49
CA TYR A 6 2.62 -2.93 6.97
C TYR A 6 1.93 -3.56 5.78
N LEU A 7 2.68 -3.80 4.72
CA LEU A 7 2.21 -4.40 3.49
C LEU A 7 2.95 -5.70 3.25
N TYR A 8 2.18 -6.74 2.94
CA TYR A 8 2.66 -8.08 2.66
C TYR A 8 2.10 -8.58 1.34
N SER A 9 2.69 -9.65 0.81
CA SER A 9 2.09 -10.46 -0.25
C SER A 9 1.89 -11.90 0.21
N THR A 10 0.81 -12.50 -0.27
CA THR A 10 0.32 -13.80 0.19
C THR A 10 -0.39 -14.55 -0.95
N SER A 11 -0.44 -15.88 -0.84
CA SER A 11 -1.15 -16.74 -1.80
C SER A 11 -2.66 -16.76 -1.61
N THR A 12 -3.11 -16.44 -0.40
CA THR A 12 -4.51 -16.37 0.03
C THR A 12 -4.64 -15.23 1.04
N PRO A 13 -5.75 -14.48 1.09
CA PRO A 13 -5.99 -13.54 2.17
C PRO A 13 -6.12 -14.27 3.53
N PRO A 14 -5.88 -13.60 4.66
CA PRO A 14 -6.25 -14.12 5.97
C PRO A 14 -7.77 -14.29 6.09
N ASP A 15 -8.19 -15.27 6.87
CA ASP A 15 -9.58 -15.51 7.24
C ASP A 15 -9.74 -15.63 8.76
N SER A 16 -10.97 -15.91 9.24
CA SER A 16 -11.26 -16.00 10.68
C SER A 16 -10.56 -17.16 11.37
N ASP A 17 -10.14 -18.17 10.61
CA ASP A 17 -9.71 -19.46 11.13
C ASP A 17 -8.19 -19.61 11.04
N SER A 18 -7.53 -18.91 10.10
CA SER A 18 -6.10 -19.01 9.88
C SER A 18 -5.46 -17.84 9.11
N ASN A 19 -4.17 -17.63 9.39
CA ASN A 19 -3.30 -16.79 8.58
C ASN A 19 -2.74 -17.57 7.37
N PRO A 20 -2.33 -16.88 6.29
CA PRO A 20 -1.67 -17.50 5.16
C PRO A 20 -0.37 -18.19 5.57
N LYS A 21 -0.09 -19.36 4.99
CA LYS A 21 1.11 -20.16 5.32
C LYS A 21 2.43 -19.47 4.94
N LYS A 22 2.41 -18.68 3.88
CA LYS A 22 3.58 -17.94 3.39
C LYS A 22 3.20 -16.48 3.28
N ILE A 23 3.92 -15.65 4.04
CA ILE A 23 3.72 -14.21 4.10
C ILE A 23 5.05 -13.58 3.73
N ARG A 24 5.05 -12.79 2.68
CA ARG A 24 6.23 -12.10 2.17
C ARG A 24 6.15 -10.62 2.51
N CYS A 25 7.24 -10.07 3.03
CA CYS A 25 7.32 -8.66 3.36
C CYS A 25 7.42 -7.80 2.09
N ILE A 26 6.53 -6.81 1.95
CA ILE A 26 6.58 -5.83 0.86
C ILE A 26 7.12 -4.52 1.38
N SER A 27 6.40 -3.89 2.31
CA SER A 27 6.74 -2.53 2.73
C SER A 27 6.18 -2.15 4.09
N GLU A 28 6.86 -1.26 4.81
CA GLU A 28 6.29 -0.54 5.95
C GLU A 28 6.41 0.98 5.76
N HIS A 29 5.49 1.72 6.38
CA HIS A 29 5.52 3.18 6.39
C HIS A 29 5.12 3.72 7.76
N ASN A 30 5.86 4.71 8.27
CA ASN A 30 5.61 5.29 9.59
C ASN A 30 4.51 6.34 9.51
N TRP A 31 3.66 6.39 10.53
CA TRP A 31 2.69 7.46 10.84
C TRP A 31 1.56 7.68 9.83
N SER A 32 1.51 6.92 8.74
CA SER A 32 0.42 7.02 7.75
C SER A 32 0.26 5.74 6.92
N ILE A 33 -0.81 5.71 6.12
CA ILE A 33 -0.97 4.80 4.98
C ILE A 33 -0.67 5.64 3.72
N PRO A 34 0.52 5.53 3.12
CA PRO A 34 0.90 6.37 1.99
C PRO A 34 0.12 6.01 0.74
N LEU A 35 0.09 6.93 -0.23
CA LEU A 35 -0.57 6.73 -1.52
C LEU A 35 -0.12 5.42 -2.20
N ALA A 36 1.17 5.07 -2.14
CA ALA A 36 1.66 3.81 -2.68
C ALA A 36 0.92 2.60 -2.10
N HIS A 37 0.72 2.54 -0.78
CA HIS A 37 0.02 1.43 -0.14
C HIS A 37 -1.44 1.39 -0.55
N GLN A 38 -2.12 2.55 -0.58
CA GLN A 38 -3.52 2.64 -1.02
C GLN A 38 -3.70 2.12 -2.45
N LEU A 39 -2.80 2.47 -3.37
CA LEU A 39 -2.86 2.01 -4.76
C LEU A 39 -2.54 0.52 -4.91
N LEU A 40 -1.57 0.01 -4.14
CA LEU A 40 -1.24 -1.42 -4.13
C LEU A 40 -2.44 -2.24 -3.65
N VAL A 41 -3.23 -1.75 -2.70
CA VAL A 41 -4.49 -2.40 -2.31
C VAL A 41 -5.74 -1.89 -3.04
N GLY A 42 -5.59 -1.19 -4.16
CA GLY A 42 -6.68 -0.49 -4.85
C GLY A 42 -7.52 -1.34 -5.82
N ARG A 43 -7.14 -2.61 -6.06
CA ARG A 43 -7.83 -3.50 -7.01
C ARG A 43 -8.43 -4.70 -6.31
N GLY A 44 -9.74 -4.90 -6.45
CA GLY A 44 -10.44 -6.00 -5.76
C GLY A 44 -10.40 -5.88 -4.23
N THR A 45 -10.32 -4.65 -3.72
CA THR A 45 -10.17 -4.32 -2.30
C THR A 45 -11.25 -4.97 -1.45
N THR A 46 -10.84 -5.68 -0.40
CA THR A 46 -11.76 -6.33 0.55
C THR A 46 -11.19 -6.26 1.96
N ARG A 47 -12.06 -5.99 2.95
CA ARG A 47 -11.70 -6.09 4.37
C ARG A 47 -11.52 -7.53 4.81
N VAL A 48 -10.42 -7.80 5.48
CA VAL A 48 -10.04 -9.12 6.00
C VAL A 48 -9.63 -9.02 7.47
N PRO A 49 -9.59 -10.14 8.22
CA PRO A 49 -8.97 -10.18 9.54
C PRO A 49 -7.53 -9.69 9.49
N SER A 50 -7.12 -8.96 10.52
CA SER A 50 -5.71 -8.65 10.72
C SER A 50 -4.95 -9.92 11.12
N MET A 51 -3.75 -10.08 10.58
CA MET A 51 -2.83 -11.16 10.96
C MET A 51 -2.12 -10.87 12.30
N ILE A 52 -2.24 -9.63 12.80
CA ILE A 52 -1.54 -9.10 13.98
C ILE A 52 -2.52 -8.82 15.13
N TRP A 53 -3.72 -8.35 14.79
CA TRP A 53 -4.75 -7.92 15.74
C TRP A 53 -5.99 -8.82 15.64
N ASN A 54 -6.71 -8.99 16.75
CA ASN A 54 -7.97 -9.76 16.76
C ASN A 54 -9.17 -8.91 16.32
N LEU A 55 -9.07 -8.27 15.14
CA LEU A 55 -10.07 -7.38 14.55
C LEU A 55 -10.07 -7.48 13.02
N ARG A 56 -11.17 -7.10 12.37
CA ARG A 56 -11.29 -7.08 10.89
C ARG A 56 -10.79 -5.76 10.28
N ILE A 57 -9.52 -5.48 10.54
CA ILE A 57 -8.83 -4.25 10.16
C ILE A 57 -7.69 -4.46 9.14
N GLY A 58 -7.58 -5.65 8.56
CA GLY A 58 -6.72 -5.88 7.40
C GLY A 58 -7.43 -5.54 6.08
N ILE A 59 -6.66 -5.21 5.05
CA ILE A 59 -7.18 -4.98 3.70
C ILE A 59 -6.44 -5.89 2.72
N ALA A 60 -7.17 -6.75 2.00
CA ALA A 60 -6.61 -7.58 0.93
C ALA A 60 -7.04 -7.09 -0.45
N ALA A 61 -6.17 -7.32 -1.44
CA ALA A 61 -6.38 -6.87 -2.82
C ALA A 61 -5.58 -7.69 -3.82
N ASP A 62 -5.92 -7.58 -5.10
CA ASP A 62 -5.21 -8.21 -6.20
C ASP A 62 -3.78 -7.64 -6.37
N PHE A 63 -2.78 -8.52 -6.32
CA PHE A 63 -1.38 -8.09 -6.37
C PHE A 63 -1.03 -7.45 -7.71
N ASP A 64 -1.31 -8.14 -8.81
CA ASP A 64 -0.87 -7.73 -10.14
C ASP A 64 -1.54 -6.43 -10.57
N GLY A 65 -2.83 -6.28 -10.28
CA GLY A 65 -3.60 -5.07 -10.55
C GLY A 65 -3.11 -3.87 -9.75
N GLY A 66 -2.81 -4.05 -8.46
CA GLY A 66 -2.26 -2.99 -7.62
C GLY A 66 -0.85 -2.55 -8.06
N ALA A 67 0.04 -3.52 -8.34
CA ALA A 67 1.39 -3.26 -8.80
C ALA A 67 1.41 -2.56 -10.18
N THR A 68 0.51 -2.96 -11.09
CA THR A 68 0.34 -2.31 -12.40
C THR A 68 -0.11 -0.86 -12.22
N LEU A 69 -1.13 -0.61 -11.39
CA LEU A 69 -1.63 0.75 -11.13
C LEU A 69 -0.54 1.66 -10.56
N LEU A 70 0.21 1.20 -9.56
CA LEU A 70 1.31 1.97 -8.99
C LEU A 70 2.40 2.23 -10.04
N GLY A 71 2.78 1.22 -10.83
CA GLY A 71 3.79 1.35 -11.88
C GLY A 71 3.41 2.38 -12.94
N ASP A 72 2.16 2.38 -13.39
CA ASP A 72 1.66 3.37 -14.34
C ASP A 72 1.64 4.79 -13.76
N LEU A 73 1.26 4.95 -12.49
CA LEU A 73 1.31 6.26 -11.84
C LEU A 73 2.75 6.75 -11.71
N LEU A 74 3.68 5.92 -11.23
CA LEU A 74 5.09 6.26 -11.09
C LEU A 74 5.70 6.69 -12.43
N ARG A 75 5.31 6.02 -13.53
CA ARG A 75 5.72 6.40 -14.89
C ARG A 75 5.28 7.82 -15.26
N VAL A 76 4.03 8.19 -15.03
CA VAL A 76 3.55 9.56 -15.36
C VAL A 76 4.06 10.62 -14.39
N VAL A 77 4.25 10.28 -13.12
CA VAL A 77 4.93 11.15 -12.14
C VAL A 77 6.34 11.47 -12.63
N GLY A 78 7.10 10.44 -13.03
CA GLY A 78 8.49 10.57 -13.51
C GLY A 78 8.68 11.44 -14.75
N GLN A 79 7.66 11.60 -15.60
CA GLN A 79 7.73 12.52 -16.74
C GLN A 79 7.95 13.98 -16.32
N GLY A 80 7.51 14.37 -15.11
CA GLY A 80 7.73 15.71 -14.55
C GLY A 80 8.92 15.81 -13.58
N LEU A 81 9.64 14.71 -13.36
CA LEU A 81 10.81 14.63 -12.47
C LEU A 81 12.06 14.14 -13.22
N GLN A 82 12.16 14.49 -14.51
CA GLN A 82 13.31 14.14 -15.34
C GLN A 82 14.59 14.75 -14.74
N GLY A 83 15.52 13.89 -14.31
CA GLY A 83 16.76 14.29 -13.65
C GLY A 83 16.75 14.17 -12.12
N ASP A 84 15.62 13.85 -11.49
CA ASP A 84 15.58 13.45 -10.08
C ASP A 84 16.06 11.99 -9.95
N SER A 85 17.34 11.84 -9.63
CA SER A 85 17.98 10.52 -9.44
C SER A 85 17.40 9.75 -8.25
N GLU A 86 16.94 10.45 -7.21
CA GLU A 86 16.37 9.79 -6.03
C GLU A 86 15.00 9.20 -6.35
N PHE A 87 14.19 9.93 -7.11
CA PHE A 87 12.92 9.39 -7.61
C PHE A 87 13.16 8.17 -8.50
N ALA A 88 14.12 8.24 -9.43
CA ALA A 88 14.45 7.12 -10.30
C ALA A 88 14.92 5.87 -9.51
N GLU A 89 15.75 6.06 -8.49
CA GLU A 89 16.18 4.97 -7.59
C GLU A 89 14.99 4.40 -6.81
N CYS A 90 14.12 5.26 -6.28
CA CYS A 90 12.92 4.85 -5.56
C CYS A 90 12.02 3.95 -6.45
N VAL A 91 11.77 4.36 -7.70
CA VAL A 91 11.00 3.57 -8.67
C VAL A 91 11.66 2.23 -8.93
N ALA A 92 12.97 2.22 -9.26
CA ALA A 92 13.69 1.00 -9.57
C ALA A 92 13.68 0.00 -8.41
N ARG A 93 13.95 0.48 -7.18
CA ARG A 93 13.93 -0.33 -5.97
C ARG A 93 12.55 -0.90 -5.68
N THR A 94 11.52 -0.05 -5.77
CA THR A 94 10.13 -0.46 -5.54
C THR A 94 9.70 -1.53 -6.53
N THR A 95 9.88 -1.30 -7.83
CA THR A 95 9.48 -2.25 -8.88
C THR A 95 10.25 -3.58 -8.76
N ALA A 96 11.56 -3.54 -8.51
CA ALA A 96 12.35 -4.76 -8.33
C ALA A 96 11.91 -5.57 -7.10
N HIS A 97 11.58 -4.90 -6.00
CA HIS A 97 11.11 -5.56 -4.79
C HIS A 97 9.71 -6.18 -4.97
N LEU A 98 8.79 -5.46 -5.62
CA LEU A 98 7.47 -5.99 -5.94
C LEU A 98 7.57 -7.25 -6.81
N GLU A 99 8.42 -7.25 -7.84
CA GLU A 99 8.60 -8.44 -8.68
C GLU A 99 9.20 -9.61 -7.89
N LYS A 100 10.21 -9.34 -7.05
CA LYS A 100 10.84 -10.36 -6.20
C LYS A 100 9.83 -11.00 -5.22
N GLN A 101 8.94 -10.20 -4.67
CA GLN A 101 7.98 -10.60 -3.64
C GLN A 101 6.60 -10.90 -4.21
N ARG A 102 6.48 -11.08 -5.53
CA ARG A 102 5.20 -11.31 -6.21
C ARG A 102 4.48 -12.54 -5.67
N ASP A 103 3.19 -12.37 -5.38
CA ASP A 103 2.25 -13.45 -5.05
C ASP A 103 0.86 -13.05 -5.55
N ARG A 104 -0.21 -13.70 -5.07
CA ARG A 104 -1.58 -13.48 -5.58
C ARG A 104 -2.24 -12.24 -5.00
N PHE A 105 -2.03 -11.97 -3.72
CA PHE A 105 -2.70 -10.89 -3.01
C PHE A 105 -1.71 -9.99 -2.28
N PHE A 106 -2.03 -8.70 -2.24
CA PHE A 106 -1.53 -7.84 -1.18
C PHE A 106 -2.38 -7.99 0.08
N VAL A 107 -1.75 -7.84 1.24
CA VAL A 107 -2.43 -7.68 2.55
C VAL A 107 -1.81 -6.48 3.26
N LEU A 108 -2.61 -5.45 3.51
CA LEU A 108 -2.24 -4.24 4.24
C LEU A 108 -2.78 -4.33 5.68
N GLU A 109 -1.86 -4.30 6.64
CA GLU A 109 -2.13 -4.16 8.06
C GLU A 109 -2.14 -2.67 8.43
N THR A 110 -3.29 -2.18 8.86
CA THR A 110 -3.50 -0.76 9.20
C THR A 110 -3.60 -0.52 10.71
N GLY A 111 -3.60 -1.59 11.52
CA GLY A 111 -4.00 -1.54 12.93
C GLY A 111 -3.31 -0.47 13.75
N GLU A 112 -1.98 -0.33 13.66
CA GLU A 112 -1.27 0.71 14.41
C GLU A 112 -1.64 2.13 13.96
N ILE A 113 -2.04 2.32 12.70
CA ILE A 113 -2.43 3.63 12.16
C ILE A 113 -3.86 3.98 12.57
N VAL A 114 -4.81 3.06 12.38
CA VAL A 114 -6.22 3.34 12.71
C VAL A 114 -6.44 3.47 14.22
N SER A 115 -5.65 2.76 15.03
CA SER A 115 -5.69 2.90 16.49
C SER A 115 -5.03 4.18 17.03
N LEU A 116 -4.46 5.06 16.18
CA LEU A 116 -4.02 6.39 16.61
C LEU A 116 -5.19 7.33 16.94
N GLN A 117 -6.36 7.08 16.35
CA GLN A 117 -7.54 7.88 16.57
C GLN A 117 -8.28 7.31 17.78
N GLU A 118 -7.95 7.80 18.98
CA GLU A 118 -8.43 7.25 20.26
C GLU A 118 -9.97 7.19 20.39
N ASP A 119 -10.69 8.03 19.64
CA ASP A 119 -12.15 8.14 19.67
C ASP A 119 -12.87 7.45 18.50
N GLU A 120 -12.14 6.85 17.55
CA GLU A 120 -12.71 6.17 16.37
C GLU A 120 -12.62 4.65 16.50
N ASP A 121 -13.68 3.94 16.15
CA ASP A 121 -13.65 2.48 16.08
C ASP A 121 -12.70 2.04 14.94
N PRO A 122 -11.68 1.19 15.20
CA PRO A 122 -10.72 0.78 14.18
C PRO A 122 -11.34 0.08 12.96
N GLU A 123 -12.45 -0.63 13.14
CA GLU A 123 -13.15 -1.29 12.03
C GLU A 123 -13.96 -0.30 11.19
N GLU A 124 -14.54 0.73 11.80
CA GLU A 124 -15.16 1.86 11.09
C GLU A 124 -14.12 2.66 10.30
N ALA A 125 -12.96 2.94 10.87
CA ALA A 125 -11.87 3.63 10.19
C ALA A 125 -11.40 2.85 8.94
N VAL A 126 -11.27 1.53 9.04
CA VAL A 126 -10.93 0.68 7.89
C VAL A 126 -12.06 0.58 6.88
N GLU A 127 -13.32 0.59 7.31
CA GLU A 127 -14.46 0.67 6.39
C GLU A 127 -14.40 1.96 5.56
N TYR A 128 -14.08 3.09 6.19
CA TYR A 128 -13.90 4.36 5.48
C TYR A 128 -12.73 4.31 4.48
N LEU A 129 -11.59 3.71 4.86
CA LEU A 129 -10.47 3.51 3.95
C LEU A 129 -10.89 2.72 2.69
N VAL A 130 -11.62 1.61 2.87
CA VAL A 130 -12.00 0.70 1.78
C VAL A 130 -13.10 1.28 0.91
N THR A 131 -14.07 1.98 1.49
CA THR A 131 -15.25 2.49 0.76
C THR A 131 -15.07 3.89 0.19
N ARG A 132 -14.11 4.67 0.73
CA ARG A 132 -13.91 6.08 0.34
C ARG A 132 -12.48 6.38 -0.07
N GLU A 133 -11.52 6.29 0.85
CA GLU A 133 -10.17 6.83 0.58
C GLU A 133 -9.44 6.09 -0.55
N ILE A 134 -9.38 4.75 -0.48
CA ILE A 134 -8.71 3.94 -1.50
C ILE A 134 -9.40 4.11 -2.87
N PRO A 135 -10.72 4.00 -3.01
CA PRO A 135 -11.40 4.29 -4.28
C PRO A 135 -11.13 5.69 -4.82
N ASP A 136 -11.12 6.72 -3.97
CA ASP A 136 -10.82 8.09 -4.40
C ASP A 136 -9.37 8.21 -4.88
N ALA A 137 -8.41 7.62 -4.17
CA ALA A 137 -7.00 7.60 -4.56
C ALA A 137 -6.79 6.89 -5.90
N VAL A 138 -7.46 5.74 -6.10
CA VAL A 138 -7.43 4.99 -7.36
C VAL A 138 -8.00 5.84 -8.50
N ALA A 139 -9.18 6.44 -8.31
CA ALA A 139 -9.83 7.26 -9.33
C ALA A 139 -8.94 8.46 -9.75
N ARG A 140 -8.27 9.11 -8.79
CA ARG A 140 -7.33 10.20 -9.09
C ARG A 140 -6.08 9.72 -9.80
N ALA A 141 -5.53 8.58 -9.40
CA ALA A 141 -4.40 7.97 -10.09
C ALA A 141 -4.74 7.64 -11.54
N GLU A 142 -5.90 7.01 -11.80
CA GLU A 142 -6.37 6.70 -13.15
C GLU A 142 -6.62 7.96 -13.98
N ALA A 143 -7.24 8.99 -13.40
CA ALA A 143 -7.44 10.26 -14.06
C ALA A 143 -6.11 10.91 -14.45
N ALA A 144 -5.12 10.92 -13.56
CA ALA A 144 -3.78 11.44 -13.84
C ALA A 144 -3.04 10.62 -14.89
N ILE A 145 -3.12 9.30 -14.84
CA ILE A 145 -2.54 8.39 -15.85
C ILE A 145 -3.15 8.67 -17.23
N ALA A 146 -4.45 8.98 -17.29
CA ALA A 146 -5.16 9.35 -18.51
C ALA A 146 -4.93 10.82 -18.95
N GLY A 147 -4.17 11.62 -18.19
CA GLY A 147 -3.91 13.03 -18.50
C GLY A 147 -5.05 13.99 -18.13
N ASN A 148 -5.93 13.60 -17.20
CA ASN A 148 -7.13 14.35 -16.82
C ASN A 148 -7.07 14.99 -15.42
N ASP A 149 -5.98 14.82 -14.66
CA ASP A 149 -5.79 15.46 -13.34
C ASP A 149 -4.35 15.98 -13.15
N ASP A 150 -3.95 16.91 -14.03
CA ASP A 150 -2.61 17.51 -14.02
C ASP A 150 -2.30 18.26 -12.71
N ALA A 151 -3.31 18.90 -12.11
CA ALA A 151 -3.15 19.66 -10.87
C ALA A 151 -2.80 18.72 -9.70
N TRP A 152 -3.50 17.58 -9.58
CA TRP A 152 -3.14 16.58 -8.59
C TRP A 152 -1.78 15.94 -8.89
N LEU A 153 -1.52 15.60 -10.15
CA LEU A 153 -0.25 15.00 -10.54
C LEU A 153 0.94 15.93 -10.21
N ALA A 154 0.78 17.24 -10.40
CA ALA A 154 1.77 18.24 -9.98
C ALA A 154 1.97 18.26 -8.45
N SER A 155 0.88 18.12 -7.67
CA SER A 155 0.97 17.99 -6.21
C SER A 155 1.72 16.72 -5.79
N VAL A 156 1.40 15.58 -6.41
CA VAL A 156 2.06 14.29 -6.14
C VAL A 156 3.56 14.36 -6.45
N ARG A 157 3.95 15.04 -7.53
CA ARG A 157 5.37 15.24 -7.87
C ARG A 157 6.11 16.09 -6.84
N LYS A 158 5.46 17.13 -6.32
CA LYS A 158 6.06 18.04 -5.34
C LYS A 158 6.42 17.31 -4.05
N ASP A 159 5.53 16.43 -3.60
CA ASP A 159 5.63 15.74 -2.31
C ASP A 159 5.81 14.21 -2.52
N TRP A 160 6.52 13.80 -3.58
CA TRP A 160 6.59 12.40 -4.00
C TRP A 160 7.15 11.46 -2.93
N ARG A 161 8.04 11.95 -2.06
CA ARG A 161 8.66 11.15 -0.99
C ARG A 161 7.60 10.68 0.01
N ASP A 162 6.65 11.55 0.37
CA ASP A 162 5.58 11.22 1.31
C ASP A 162 4.63 10.17 0.72
N HIS A 163 4.52 10.13 -0.60
CA HIS A 163 3.66 9.19 -1.31
C HIS A 163 4.30 7.83 -1.61
N PHE A 164 5.61 7.80 -1.90
CA PHE A 164 6.28 6.63 -2.47
C PHE A 164 7.52 6.15 -1.71
N ALA A 165 8.15 6.98 -0.88
CA ALA A 165 9.39 6.63 -0.18
C ALA A 165 9.17 5.79 1.09
N SER A 166 8.38 4.72 0.98
CA SER A 166 8.23 3.71 2.03
C SER A 166 9.46 2.81 2.14
N PHE A 167 9.60 2.11 3.26
CA PHE A 167 10.64 1.09 3.42
C PHE A 167 10.19 -0.19 2.72
N TYR A 168 10.95 -0.68 1.74
CA TYR A 168 10.70 -1.95 1.05
C TYR A 168 11.82 -2.93 1.40
N SER A 169 11.47 -4.08 1.98
CA SER A 169 12.44 -5.02 2.57
C SER A 169 11.88 -6.43 2.67
N ASP A 170 12.78 -7.43 2.70
CA ASP A 170 12.43 -8.84 2.94
C ASP A 170 12.03 -9.11 4.40
N ALA A 171 12.39 -8.20 5.30
CA ALA A 171 12.01 -8.23 6.71
C ALA A 171 11.53 -6.83 7.14
N LEU A 172 10.33 -6.78 7.69
CA LEU A 172 9.74 -5.59 8.32
C LEU A 172 9.88 -5.68 9.84
N TYR A 173 9.57 -4.58 10.53
CA TYR A 173 9.56 -4.54 11.99
C TYR A 173 8.60 -5.57 12.58
N PHE A 174 7.42 -5.73 11.96
CA PHE A 174 6.57 -6.89 12.18
C PHE A 174 6.76 -7.86 11.01
N SER A 175 7.41 -8.98 11.25
CA SER A 175 7.62 -10.04 10.26
C SER A 175 7.20 -11.38 10.82
N PHE A 176 6.73 -12.25 9.93
CA PHE A 176 6.36 -13.61 10.27
C PHE A 176 7.56 -14.53 10.04
N PRO A 177 7.85 -15.48 10.94
CA PRO A 177 8.95 -16.41 10.74
C PRO A 177 8.75 -17.22 9.45
N GLU A 178 9.84 -17.43 8.70
CA GLU A 178 9.83 -18.38 7.59
C GLU A 178 9.78 -19.81 8.18
N GLU A 179 8.70 -20.54 7.92
CA GLU A 179 8.64 -22.00 8.16
C GLU A 179 9.44 -22.79 7.11
#